data_AF-A0A1I1CRF5-F1
#
_entry.id   AF-A0A1I1CRF5-F1
#
_cell.length_a   1.000
_cell.length_b   1.000
_cell.length_c   1.000
_cell.angle_alpha   90.00
_cell.angle_beta   90.00
_cell.angle_gamma   90.00
#
_symmetry.space_group_name_H-M   'P 1'
#
loop_
_entity.id
_entity.type
_entity.pdbx_description
1 polymer ?
#
loop_
_entity_poly.entity_id
_entity_poly.type
_entity_poly.pdbx_seq_one_letter_code
_entity_poly.pdbx_strand_id
1 'polypeptide(L)'
;MYSYEDRMRAVKLYIKLGKRANATIRQLGYPTKNALKHWYRELASGNDLSARYVRTKQRYSDEQRRIAVEHYLEHGRCLAWTMKALGYPCRQKLSEWIDEYQPGDRRRV
;
A
#
# COMPACT_ATOMS: atom_id res chain seq x y z
N MET A 1 13.58 15.21 9.22
CA MET A 1 12.49 14.68 8.36
C MET A 1 12.30 15.65 7.21
N TYR A 2 12.34 15.22 5.93
CA TYR A 2 12.24 16.14 4.78
C TYR A 2 10.79 16.49 4.47
N SER A 3 10.49 17.77 4.21
CA SER A 3 9.17 18.23 3.79
C SER A 3 8.81 17.68 2.40
N TYR A 4 7.50 17.55 2.11
CA TYR A 4 7.01 17.10 0.80
C TYR A 4 7.58 17.94 -0.35
N GLU A 5 7.62 19.26 -0.17
CA GLU A 5 8.16 20.20 -1.15
C GLU A 5 9.65 19.96 -1.42
N ASP A 6 10.43 19.71 -0.36
CA ASP A 6 11.87 19.43 -0.50
C ASP A 6 12.12 18.11 -1.23
N ARG A 7 11.30 17.08 -0.98
CA ARG A 7 11.36 15.80 -1.72
C ARG A 7 11.02 16.01 -3.19
N MET A 8 9.97 16.77 -3.48
CA MET A 8 9.54 17.04 -4.85
C MET A 8 10.58 17.88 -5.61
N ARG A 9 11.19 18.90 -4.97
CA ARG A 9 12.30 19.65 -5.56
C ARG A 9 13.49 18.75 -5.86
N ALA A 10 13.87 17.87 -4.94
CA ALA A 10 14.97 16.93 -5.15
C ALA A 10 14.71 15.95 -6.31
N VAL A 11 13.50 15.38 -6.41
CA VAL A 11 13.14 14.47 -7.51
C VAL A 11 13.09 15.19 -8.86
N LYS A 12 12.53 16.41 -8.92
CA LYS A 12 12.54 17.23 -10.15
C LYS A 12 13.96 17.50 -10.62
N LEU A 13 14.85 17.87 -9.70
CA LEU A 13 16.26 18.11 -10.03
C LEU A 13 16.97 16.82 -10.46
N TYR A 14 16.66 15.68 -9.84
CA TYR A 14 17.20 14.37 -10.22
C TYR A 14 16.81 13.96 -11.64
N ILE A 15 15.57 14.23 -12.05
CA ILE A 15 15.10 13.97 -13.42
C ILE A 15 15.81 14.92 -14.40
N LYS A 16 15.89 16.22 -14.07
CA LYS A 16 16.56 17.23 -14.89
C LYS A 16 18.05 16.90 -15.12
N LEU A 17 18.73 16.35 -14.12
CA LEU A 17 20.14 15.95 -14.19
C LEU A 17 20.37 14.55 -14.80
N GLY A 18 19.34 13.91 -15.36
CA GLY A 18 19.47 12.61 -16.02
C GLY A 18 19.80 11.48 -15.05
N LYS A 19 19.13 11.43 -13.88
CA LYS A 19 19.28 10.38 -12.85
C LYS A 19 20.64 10.36 -12.14
N ARG A 20 21.38 11.47 -12.18
CA ARG A 20 22.67 11.64 -11.49
C ARG A 20 22.49 12.04 -10.03
N ALA A 21 22.31 11.05 -9.15
CA ALA A 21 22.04 11.29 -7.72
C ALA A 21 23.10 12.15 -7.04
N ASN A 22 24.39 11.88 -7.30
CA ASN A 22 25.48 12.62 -6.67
C ASN A 22 25.49 14.10 -7.08
N ALA A 23 25.06 14.43 -8.31
CA ALA A 23 24.96 15.81 -8.77
C ALA A 23 23.83 16.55 -8.05
N THR A 24 22.68 15.90 -7.87
CA THR A 24 21.56 16.43 -7.09
C THR A 24 21.95 16.70 -5.62
N ILE A 25 22.69 15.76 -5.00
CA ILE A 25 23.14 15.89 -3.61
C ILE A 25 24.15 17.02 -3.45
N ARG A 26 25.09 17.16 -4.39
CA ARG A 26 26.06 18.26 -4.37
C ARG A 26 25.39 19.63 -4.54
N GLN A 27 24.31 19.71 -5.30
CA GLN A 27 23.60 20.98 -5.54
C GLN A 27 22.65 21.36 -4.39
N LEU A 28 21.96 20.38 -3.79
CA LEU A 28 20.98 20.66 -2.74
C LEU A 28 21.54 20.52 -1.32
N GLY A 29 22.65 19.80 -1.11
CA GLY A 29 23.22 19.52 0.22
C GLY A 29 22.45 18.47 1.03
N TYR A 30 21.29 18.06 0.54
CA TYR A 30 20.43 16.97 0.98
C TYR A 30 19.74 16.41 -0.29
N PRO A 31 19.06 15.26 -0.33
CA PRO A 31 18.92 14.14 0.60
C PRO A 31 20.00 13.06 0.41
N THR A 32 19.87 11.89 1.04
CA THR A 32 20.75 10.74 0.74
C THR A 32 20.43 10.08 -0.60
N LYS A 33 21.41 9.43 -1.23
CA LYS A 33 21.27 8.70 -2.51
C LYS A 33 20.13 7.68 -2.50
N ASN A 34 19.92 7.02 -1.37
CA ASN A 34 18.88 6.00 -1.20
C ASN A 34 17.48 6.64 -1.09
N ALA A 35 17.35 7.74 -0.37
CA ALA A 35 16.09 8.49 -0.28
C ALA A 35 15.66 9.00 -1.67
N LEU A 36 16.59 9.54 -2.45
CA LEU A 36 16.29 10.05 -3.79
C LEU A 36 15.83 8.94 -4.75
N LYS A 37 16.46 7.76 -4.69
CA LYS A 37 16.03 6.58 -5.45
C LYS A 37 14.65 6.09 -5.02
N HIS A 38 14.36 6.11 -3.72
CA HIS A 38 13.06 5.72 -3.19
C HIS A 38 11.96 6.65 -3.71
N TRP A 39 12.14 7.97 -3.55
CA TRP A 39 11.19 8.97 -4.01
C TRP A 39 10.95 8.93 -5.53
N TYR A 40 12.01 8.67 -6.32
CA TYR A 40 11.86 8.48 -7.76
C TYR A 40 11.04 7.22 -8.11
N ARG A 41 11.22 6.12 -7.37
CA ARG A 41 10.42 4.89 -7.56
C ARG A 41 8.97 5.08 -7.17
N GLU A 42 8.70 5.77 -6.07
CA GLU A 42 7.33 6.09 -5.64
C GLU A 42 6.61 6.93 -6.71
N LEU A 43 7.27 8.00 -7.18
CA LEU A 43 6.74 8.83 -8.27
C LEU A 43 6.48 8.02 -9.55
N ALA A 44 7.40 7.12 -9.93
CA ALA A 44 7.24 6.27 -11.12
C ALA A 44 6.15 5.20 -10.98
N SER A 45 5.84 4.78 -9.75
CA SER A 45 4.81 3.77 -9.47
C SER A 45 3.39 4.37 -9.40
N GLY A 46 3.22 5.68 -9.69
CA GLY A 46 1.93 6.37 -9.63
C GLY A 46 1.44 6.66 -8.21
N ASN A 47 2.24 6.33 -7.19
CA ASN A 47 1.94 6.63 -5.80
C ASN A 47 2.54 8.01 -5.52
N ASP A 48 1.73 9.06 -5.66
CA ASP A 48 2.09 10.45 -5.41
C ASP A 48 2.94 10.55 -4.14
N LEU A 49 4.12 11.19 -4.22
CA LEU A 49 5.24 11.11 -3.26
C LEU A 49 4.75 11.06 -1.81
N SER A 50 4.41 9.86 -1.32
CA SER A 50 3.52 9.83 -0.16
C SER A 50 4.36 10.25 1.03
N ALA A 51 3.96 11.36 1.65
CA ALA A 51 4.55 11.84 2.89
C ALA A 51 4.40 10.79 4.01
N ARG A 52 3.47 9.84 3.84
CA ARG A 52 3.26 8.71 4.72
C ARG A 52 4.07 7.52 4.26
N TYR A 53 4.85 6.98 5.18
CA TYR A 53 5.43 5.65 5.11
C TYR A 53 4.30 4.63 4.92
N VAL A 54 3.94 4.30 3.67
CA VAL A 54 2.91 3.30 3.37
C VAL A 54 3.54 1.92 3.60
N ARG A 55 3.56 1.49 4.87
CA ARG A 55 3.75 0.07 5.17
C ARG A 55 2.48 -0.67 4.75
N THR A 56 2.34 -1.00 3.48
CA THR A 56 1.41 -2.06 3.11
C THR A 56 1.77 -2.54 1.72
N LYS A 57 2.78 -3.40 1.66
CA LYS A 57 2.65 -4.57 0.79
C LYS A 57 1.41 -5.29 1.34
N GLN A 58 0.21 -4.97 0.84
CA GLN A 58 -1.00 -5.67 1.25
C GLN A 58 -0.72 -7.15 1.00
N ARG A 59 -0.72 -7.96 2.07
CA ARG A 59 -0.38 -9.40 1.99
C ARG A 59 -1.34 -10.19 1.10
N TYR A 60 -2.48 -9.60 0.76
CA TYR A 60 -3.53 -10.16 -0.07
C TYR A 60 -3.94 -9.12 -1.10
N SER A 61 -4.11 -9.56 -2.35
CA SER A 61 -4.62 -8.71 -3.43
C SER A 61 -6.07 -8.30 -3.13
N ASP A 62 -6.50 -7.13 -3.62
CA ASP A 62 -7.90 -6.70 -3.55
C ASP A 62 -8.86 -7.72 -4.20
N GLU A 63 -8.38 -8.46 -5.20
CA GLU A 63 -9.13 -9.53 -5.85
C GLU A 63 -9.36 -10.72 -4.93
N GLN A 64 -8.32 -11.15 -4.22
CA GLN A 64 -8.42 -12.21 -3.20
C GLN A 64 -9.36 -11.82 -2.06
N ARG A 65 -9.36 -10.54 -1.70
CA ARG A 65 -10.28 -9.96 -0.73
C ARG A 65 -11.73 -10.06 -1.19
N ARG A 66 -12.02 -9.70 -2.45
CA ARG A 66 -13.38 -9.75 -3.03
C ARG A 66 -13.91 -11.17 -3.11
N ILE A 67 -13.13 -12.11 -3.64
CA ILE A 67 -13.51 -13.54 -3.75
C ILE A 67 -13.86 -14.10 -2.36
N ALA A 68 -13.07 -13.76 -1.33
CA ALA A 68 -13.32 -14.23 0.01
C ALA A 68 -14.63 -13.68 0.63
N VAL A 69 -14.97 -12.42 0.33
CA VAL A 69 -16.21 -11.79 0.80
C VAL A 69 -17.42 -12.32 0.04
N GLU A 70 -17.32 -12.48 -1.28
CA GLU A 70 -18.39 -13.02 -2.13
C GLU A 70 -18.75 -14.45 -1.73
N HIS A 71 -17.74 -15.32 -1.60
CA HIS A 71 -17.93 -16.70 -1.18
C HIS A 71 -18.58 -16.82 0.22
N TYR A 72 -18.29 -15.88 1.13
CA TYR A 72 -18.93 -15.80 2.44
C TYR A 72 -20.42 -15.45 2.35
N LEU A 73 -20.81 -14.56 1.43
CA LEU A 73 -22.20 -14.15 1.24
C LEU A 73 -23.02 -15.26 0.56
N GLU A 74 -22.45 -15.94 -0.44
CA GLU A 74 -23.13 -17.02 -1.17
C GLU A 74 -23.39 -18.25 -0.30
N HIS A 75 -22.48 -18.59 0.61
CA HIS A 75 -22.51 -19.86 1.36
C HIS A 75 -22.99 -19.72 2.80
N GLY A 76 -23.85 -18.73 3.06
CA GLY A 76 -24.57 -18.65 4.34
C GLY A 76 -23.75 -18.14 5.52
N ARG A 77 -22.73 -17.30 5.27
CA ARG A 77 -22.03 -16.51 6.29
C ARG A 77 -21.21 -17.32 7.30
N CYS A 78 -20.66 -18.46 6.88
CA CYS A 78 -19.80 -19.28 7.74
C CYS A 78 -18.30 -19.02 7.49
N LEU A 79 -17.66 -18.28 8.40
CA LEU A 79 -16.21 -17.95 8.31
C LEU A 79 -15.33 -19.21 8.26
N ALA A 80 -15.67 -20.24 9.04
CA ALA A 80 -14.89 -21.48 9.10
C ALA A 80 -14.90 -22.24 7.76
N TRP A 81 -16.05 -22.20 7.08
CA TRP A 81 -16.22 -22.86 5.79
C TRP A 81 -15.49 -22.11 4.68
N THR A 82 -15.60 -20.77 4.63
CA THR A 82 -14.85 -19.93 3.68
C THR A 82 -13.33 -20.10 3.83
N MET A 83 -12.81 -20.17 5.05
CA MET A 83 -11.38 -20.45 5.28
C MET A 83 -10.97 -21.84 4.79
N LYS A 84 -11.82 -22.85 4.99
CA LYS A 84 -11.54 -24.23 4.55
C LYS A 84 -11.59 -24.37 3.03
N ALA A 85 -12.50 -23.65 2.38
CA ALA A 85 -12.66 -23.66 0.93
C ALA A 85 -11.53 -22.90 0.22
N LEU A 86 -11.14 -21.72 0.72
CA LEU A 86 -10.14 -20.88 0.07
C LEU A 86 -8.70 -21.15 0.54
N GLY A 87 -8.50 -21.75 1.72
CA GLY A 87 -7.17 -22.03 2.29
C GLY A 87 -6.38 -20.79 2.77
N TYR A 88 -6.94 -19.60 2.56
CA TYR A 88 -6.53 -18.29 3.05
C TYR A 88 -7.81 -17.44 3.15
N PRO A 89 -7.94 -16.38 3.98
CA PRO A 89 -7.05 -15.82 5.00
C PRO A 89 -7.48 -16.22 6.43
N CYS A 90 -6.77 -15.77 7.45
CA CYS A 90 -7.17 -15.99 8.85
C CYS A 90 -8.55 -15.37 9.18
N ARG A 91 -9.30 -15.98 10.11
CA ARG A 91 -10.66 -15.56 10.55
C ARG A 91 -10.77 -14.06 10.85
N GLN A 92 -9.78 -13.51 11.53
CA GLN A 92 -9.74 -12.10 11.88
C GLN A 92 -9.66 -11.20 10.64
N LYS A 93 -8.81 -11.55 9.66
CA LYS A 93 -8.63 -10.76 8.45
C LYS A 93 -9.87 -10.82 7.55
N LEU A 94 -10.48 -12.00 7.43
CA LEU A 94 -11.75 -12.15 6.72
C LEU A 94 -12.86 -11.32 7.38
N SER A 95 -12.88 -11.28 8.71
CA SER A 95 -13.83 -10.45 9.45
C SER A 95 -13.63 -8.95 9.21
N GLU A 96 -12.38 -8.47 9.25
CA GLU A 96 -12.04 -7.08 8.94
C GLU A 96 -12.49 -6.69 7.53
N TRP A 97 -12.31 -7.59 6.55
CA TRP A 97 -12.78 -7.35 5.18
C TRP A 97 -14.29 -7.27 5.07
N ILE A 98 -15.02 -8.16 5.75
CA ILE A 98 -16.49 -8.11 5.78
C ILE A 98 -16.97 -6.82 6.45
N ASP A 99 -16.34 -6.40 7.54
CA ASP A 99 -16.68 -5.14 8.22
C ASP A 99 -16.39 -3.91 7.34
N GLU A 100 -15.31 -3.95 6.53
CA GLU A 100 -14.98 -2.89 5.56
C GLU A 100 -15.96 -2.83 4.37
N TYR A 101 -16.47 -3.98 3.89
CA TYR A 101 -17.43 -4.02 2.78
C TYR A 101 -18.88 -3.80 3.23
N GLN A 102 -19.23 -4.23 4.43
CA GLN A 102 -20.61 -4.19 4.93
C GLN A 102 -20.63 -3.94 6.44
N PRO A 103 -20.48 -2.67 6.87
CA PRO A 103 -20.53 -2.31 8.27
C PRO A 103 -21.93 -2.59 8.82
N GLY A 104 -22.07 -3.66 9.62
CA GLY A 104 -23.33 -4.00 10.29
C GLY A 104 -23.87 -5.42 10.06
N ASP A 105 -23.25 -6.24 9.19
CA ASP A 105 -23.73 -7.61 8.94
C ASP A 105 -23.28 -8.63 10.02
N ARG A 106 -22.64 -8.14 11.09
CA ARG A 106 -22.27 -8.97 12.23
C ARG A 106 -23.47 -9.17 13.17
N ARG A 107 -24.05 -10.38 13.13
CA ARG A 107 -24.60 -10.96 14.36
C ARG A 107 -23.43 -11.23 15.30
N ARG A 108 -23.19 -10.33 16.26
CA ARG A 108 -22.42 -10.65 17.46
C ARG A 108 -23.18 -11.78 18.17
N VAL A 109 -22.64 -12.99 18.12
CA VAL A 109 -23.01 -14.09 19.01
C VAL A 109 -21.86 -14.24 20.00
#